data_AF-A0A644ZIJ8-F1
#
_entry.id   AF-A0A644ZIJ8-F1
#
_cell.length_a   1.000
_cell.length_b   1.000
_cell.length_c   1.000
_cell.angle_alpha   90.00
_cell.angle_beta   90.00
_cell.angle_gamma   90.00
#
_symmetry.space_group_name_H-M   'P 1'
#
loop_
_entity.id
_entity.type
_entity.pdbx_description
1 polymer ?
#
loop_
_entity_poly.entity_id
_entity_poly.type
_entity_poly.pdbx_seq_one_letter_code
_entity_poly.pdbx_strand_id
1 'polypeptide(L)' 'MALDAGCVPFGEKVISLGGTGRGLDAAIVITPGYAQRVFSTQVHKIICKPE' A
#
# COMPACT_ATOMS: atom_id res chain seq x y z
N MET A 1 -4.87 -1.53 -6.88
CA MET A 1 -6.30 -1.13 -6.78
C MET A 1 -6.48 0.37 -6.69
N ALA A 2 -6.22 1.02 -5.55
CA ALA A 2 -6.50 2.47 -5.41
C ALA A 2 -5.80 3.33 -6.47
N LEU A 3 -4.55 2.99 -6.83
CA LEU A 3 -3.83 3.66 -7.92
C LEU A 3 -4.46 3.40 -9.30
N ASP A 4 -4.84 2.15 -9.58
CA ASP A 4 -5.49 1.78 -10.85
C ASP A 4 -6.83 2.51 -11.05
N ALA A 5 -7.54 2.77 -9.95
CA ALA A 5 -8.79 3.52 -9.93
C ALA A 5 -8.61 5.05 -9.94
N GLY A 6 -7.35 5.54 -9.91
CA GLY A 6 -7.05 6.98 -9.84
C GLY A 6 -7.37 7.64 -8.50
N CYS A 7 -7.54 6.86 -7.43
CA CYS A 7 -7.88 7.37 -6.09
C CYS A 7 -6.68 7.88 -5.29
N VAL A 8 -5.46 7.56 -5.73
CA VAL A 8 -4.20 8.03 -5.11
C VAL A 8 -3.22 8.48 -6.20
N PRO A 9 -2.34 9.45 -5.92
CA PRO A 9 -1.39 9.95 -6.90
C PRO A 9 -0.36 8.90 -7.34
N PHE A 10 -0.02 8.90 -8.62
CA PHE A 10 1.04 8.07 -9.18
C PHE A 10 2.43 8.62 -8.82
N GLY A 11 3.37 7.73 -8.46
CA GLY A 11 4.76 8.10 -8.17
C GLY A 11 5.00 8.73 -6.80
N GLU A 12 3.95 8.93 -6.00
CA GLU A 12 4.04 9.51 -4.67
C GLU A 12 4.00 8.44 -3.58
N LYS A 13 4.52 8.78 -2.40
CA LYS A 13 4.43 7.92 -1.22
C LYS A 13 3.04 8.06 -0.60
N VAL A 14 2.45 6.92 -0.25
CA VAL A 14 1.17 6.85 0.46
C VAL A 14 1.28 5.89 1.64
N ILE A 15 0.37 6.01 2.61
CA ILE A 15 0.23 5.04 3.70
C ILE A 15 -0.86 4.05 3.29
N SER A 16 -0.50 2.78 3.21
CA SER A 16 -1.43 1.67 3.02
C SER A 16 -1.75 1.04 4.38
N LEU A 17 -3.04 0.84 4.64
CA LEU A 17 -3.55 0.22 5.86
C LEU A 17 -4.22 -1.12 5.52
N GLY A 18 -4.03 -2.12 6.40
CA GLY A 18 -4.59 -3.47 6.24
C GLY A 18 -4.92 -4.11 7.59
N GLY A 19 -5.73 -5.16 7.55
CA GLY A 19 -6.17 -5.90 8.74
C GLY A 19 -6.22 -7.42 8.49
N THR A 20 -6.06 -8.21 9.56
CA THR A 20 -6.18 -9.68 9.50
C THR A 20 -7.62 -10.13 9.79
N GLY A 21 -8.33 -10.62 8.75
CA GLY A 21 -9.70 -11.15 8.86
C GLY A 21 -10.79 -10.07 9.09
N ARG A 22 -10.62 -9.22 10.11
CA ARG A 22 -11.46 -8.05 10.42
C ARG A 22 -10.63 -6.95 11.09
N GLY A 23 -11.09 -5.71 11.02
CA GLY A 23 -10.41 -4.58 11.67
C GLY A 23 -9.17 -4.12 10.91
N LEU A 24 -8.22 -3.53 11.63
CA LEU A 24 -7.01 -2.90 11.09
C LEU A 24 -5.87 -3.09 12.08
N ASP A 25 -4.79 -3.78 11.65
CA ASP A 25 -3.66 -4.17 12.50
C ASP A 25 -2.29 -3.98 11.83
N ALA A 26 -2.26 -3.56 10.55
CA ALA A 26 -1.04 -3.34 9.78
C ALA A 26 -1.07 -2.01 9.03
N ALA A 27 0.09 -1.35 8.97
CA ALA A 27 0.27 -0.10 8.24
C ALA A 27 1.69 -0.03 7.65
N ILE A 28 1.79 0.41 6.39
CA ILE A 28 3.04 0.52 5.66
C ILE A 28 3.09 1.79 4.82
N VAL A 29 4.29 2.34 4.58
CA VAL A 29 4.53 3.40 3.60
C VAL A 29 4.96 2.77 2.29
N ILE A 30 4.25 3.05 1.21
CA ILE A 30 4.51 2.49 -0.13
C ILE A 30 4.47 3.54 -1.22
N THR A 31 5.12 3.26 -2.34
CA THR A 31 4.80 3.88 -3.64
C THR A 31 4.16 2.79 -4.50
N PRO A 32 2.84 2.85 -4.76
CA PRO A 32 2.12 1.81 -5.48
C PRO A 32 2.50 1.77 -6.95
N GLY A 33 2.57 0.57 -7.52
CA GLY A 33 2.58 0.33 -8.97
C GLY A 33 1.20 -0.01 -9.51
N TYR A 34 0.99 0.20 -10.82
CA TYR A 34 -0.22 -0.27 -11.50
C TYR A 34 -0.30 -1.80 -11.51
N ALA A 35 -1.50 -2.37 -11.60
CA ALA A 35 -1.74 -3.81 -11.58
C ALA A 35 -0.94 -4.56 -12.68
N GLN A 36 -0.83 -3.98 -13.89
CA GLN A 36 -0.03 -4.54 -14.99
C GLN A 36 1.48 -4.61 -14.69
N ARG A 37 1.95 -3.83 -13.71
CA ARG A 37 3.36 -3.74 -13.28
C ARG A 37 3.48 -3.87 -11.77
N VAL A 38 2.80 -4.86 -11.17
CA VAL A 38 2.72 -5.02 -9.71
C VAL A 38 4.09 -4.98 -9.00
N PHE A 39 5.13 -5.54 -9.63
CA PHE A 39 6.51 -5.55 -9.10
C PHE A 39 7.19 -4.18 -9.07
N SER A 40 6.61 -3.14 -9.68
CA SER A 40 7.10 -1.77 -9.52
C SER A 40 6.65 -1.12 -8.21
N THR A 41 5.78 -1.79 -7.43
CA THR A 41 5.38 -1.33 -6.10
C THR A 41 6.56 -1.39 -5.16
N GLN A 42 6.86 -0.28 -4.49
CA GLN A 42 7.97 -0.17 -3.56
C GLN A 42 7.46 -0.02 -2.14
N VAL A 43 7.97 -0.87 -1.23
CA VAL A 43 7.70 -0.77 0.22
C VAL A 43 8.85 -0.02 0.87
N HIS A 44 8.55 1.11 1.48
CA HIS A 44 9.56 1.99 2.09
C HIS A 44 9.73 1.75 3.58
N LYS A 45 8.63 1.51 4.29
CA LYS A 45 8.63 1.39 5.75
C LYS A 45 7.45 0.56 6.24
N ILE A 46 7.69 -0.31 7.22
CA ILE A 46 6.64 -0.92 8.04
C ILE A 46 6.43 -0.03 9.26
N ILE A 47 5.19 0.40 9.49
CA ILE A 47 4.81 1.22 10.65
C ILE A 47 4.39 0.29 11.80
N CYS A 48 3.48 -0.64 11.51
CA CYS A 48 3.06 -1.69 12.42
C CYS A 48 2.64 -2.93 11.63
N LYS A 49 2.77 -4.10 12.26
CA LYS A 49 2.23 -5.38 11.82
C LYS A 49 2.03 -6.29 13.05
N PRO A 50 1.16 -7.32 12.99
CA PRO A 50 1.17 -8.41 13.96
C PRO A 50 2.55 -9.08 14.03
N GLU A 51 2.93 -9.62 15.19
CA GLU A 51 4.23 -10.30 15.36
C GLU A 51 4.37 -11.55 14.49
#